data_AF-A0A839UTC5-F1
#
_entry.id   AF-A0A839UTC5-F1
#
_cell.length_a   1.000
_cell.length_b   1.000
_cell.length_c   1.000
_cell.angle_alpha   90.00
_cell.angle_beta   90.00
_cell.angle_gamma   90.00
#
_symmetry.space_group_name_H-M   'P 1'
#
loop_
_entity.id
_entity.type
_entity.pdbx_description
1 polymer ?
#
loop_
_entity_poly.entity_id
_entity_poly.type
_entity_poly.pdbx_seq_one_letter_code
_entity_poly.pdbx_strand_id
1 'polypeptide(L)'
;MNKMQSGFTLIELIAVIVILGILAATAVPKFINLQDEAATAGTQGVAGGISSSSSLNLASYQATTALGTTAKHFTTSGATCAAAITGLLEDGLPAGYTVTGGPVGTVTGVATDCTITRGGQSAIAKVHSVP
;
A
#
# COMPACT_ATOMS: atom_id res chain seq x y z
N MET A 1 24.14 -46.66 -35.75
CA MET A 1 25.12 -46.04 -34.82
C MET A 1 24.41 -45.80 -33.50
N ASN A 2 24.55 -46.69 -32.52
CA ASN A 2 23.93 -46.54 -31.21
C ASN A 2 24.77 -45.59 -30.36
N LYS A 3 24.23 -44.40 -30.05
CA LYS A 3 24.82 -43.50 -29.06
C LYS A 3 24.70 -44.16 -27.69
N MET A 4 25.84 -44.41 -27.05
CA MET A 4 25.89 -44.86 -25.66
C MET A 4 25.36 -43.72 -24.80
N GLN A 5 24.22 -43.94 -24.13
CA GLN A 5 23.65 -42.97 -23.19
C GLN A 5 24.48 -43.04 -21.91
N SER A 6 25.35 -42.05 -21.70
CA SER A 6 26.09 -41.90 -20.44
C SER A 6 25.09 -41.51 -19.36
N GLY A 7 24.85 -42.41 -18.39
CA GLY A 7 24.05 -42.10 -17.21
C GLY A 7 24.74 -41.07 -16.31
N PHE A 8 23.96 -40.35 -15.52
CA PHE A 8 24.44 -39.40 -14.51
C PHE A 8 25.03 -40.17 -13.32
N THR A 9 26.15 -39.70 -12.76
CA THR A 9 26.80 -40.37 -11.63
C THR A 9 26.13 -40.01 -10.30
N LEU A 10 26.21 -40.92 -9.31
CA LEU A 10 25.66 -40.65 -7.97
C LEU A 10 26.33 -39.43 -7.30
N ILE A 11 27.63 -39.22 -7.55
CA ILE A 11 28.36 -38.08 -6.99
C ILE A 11 27.89 -36.76 -7.59
N GLU A 12 27.55 -36.71 -8.87
CA GLU A 12 26.99 -35.50 -9.49
C GLU A 12 25.62 -35.17 -8.89
N LEU A 13 24.78 -36.18 -8.61
CA LEU A 13 23.47 -35.94 -7.98
C LEU A 13 23.63 -35.37 -6.56
N ILE A 14 24.57 -35.91 -5.79
CA ILE A 14 24.87 -35.46 -4.42
C ILE A 14 25.44 -34.04 -4.42
N ALA A 15 26.38 -33.74 -5.34
CA ALA A 15 26.96 -32.40 -5.45
C ALA A 15 25.89 -31.34 -5.72
N VAL A 16 24.91 -31.63 -6.59
CA VAL A 16 23.81 -30.70 -6.92
C VAL A 16 22.93 -30.40 -5.71
N ILE A 17 22.47 -31.42 -4.98
CA ILE A 17 21.59 -31.20 -3.81
C ILE A 17 22.31 -30.46 -2.68
N VAL A 18 23.62 -30.66 -2.51
CA VAL A 18 24.44 -29.93 -1.52
C VAL A 18 24.51 -28.45 -1.89
N ILE A 19 24.80 -28.14 -3.16
CA ILE A 19 24.83 -26.76 -3.65
C ILE A 19 23.46 -26.09 -3.48
N LEU A 20 22.37 -26.77 -3.88
CA LEU A 20 21.01 -26.26 -3.71
C LEU A 20 20.65 -26.06 -2.23
N GLY A 21 21.11 -26.93 -1.32
CA GLY A 21 20.92 -26.78 0.11
C GLY A 21 21.57 -25.52 0.68
N ILE A 22 22.81 -25.22 0.28
CA ILE A 22 23.53 -24.00 0.73
C ILE A 22 22.86 -22.73 0.17
N LEU A 23 22.47 -22.76 -1.12
CA LEU A 23 21.77 -21.65 -1.75
C LEU A 23 20.41 -21.40 -1.09
N ALA A 24 19.65 -22.45 -0.78
CA ALA A 24 18.37 -22.33 -0.10
C ALA A 24 18.53 -21.77 1.32
N ALA A 25 19.50 -22.27 2.09
CA ALA A 25 19.74 -21.82 3.47
C ALA A 25 20.06 -20.31 3.57
N THR A 26 20.71 -19.74 2.54
CA THR A 26 21.07 -18.31 2.50
C THR A 26 20.02 -17.44 1.81
N ALA A 27 19.29 -17.97 0.82
CA ALA A 27 18.29 -17.22 0.05
C ALA A 27 16.94 -17.08 0.78
N VAL A 28 16.49 -18.13 1.49
CA VAL A 28 15.15 -18.14 2.12
C VAL A 28 14.98 -17.01 3.14
N PRO A 29 15.91 -16.77 4.10
CA PRO A 29 15.73 -15.67 5.06
C PRO A 29 15.66 -14.30 4.39
N LYS A 30 16.48 -14.07 3.34
CA LYS A 30 16.45 -12.82 2.58
C LYS A 30 15.14 -12.64 1.82
N PHE A 31 14.63 -13.71 1.22
CA PHE A 31 13.37 -13.67 0.48
C PHE A 31 12.17 -13.34 1.39
N ILE A 32 12.16 -13.82 2.64
CA ILE A 32 11.11 -13.46 3.62
C ILE A 32 11.16 -11.97 3.96
N ASN A 33 12.35 -11.44 4.30
CA ASN A 33 12.50 -10.02 4.61
C ASN A 33 12.08 -9.12 3.43
N LEU A 34 12.45 -9.47 2.20
CA LEU A 34 12.06 -8.72 1.00
C LEU A 34 10.54 -8.73 0.77
N GLN A 35 9.85 -9.81 1.11
CA GLN A 35 8.39 -9.87 1.01
C GLN A 35 7.73 -8.93 2.03
N ASP A 36 8.23 -8.89 3.27
CA ASP A 36 7.71 -7.99 4.31
C ASP A 36 7.96 -6.51 3.97
N GLU A 37 9.16 -6.20 3.47
CA GLU A 37 9.50 -4.87 2.97
C GLU A 37 8.61 -4.46 1.79
N ALA A 38 8.36 -5.37 0.84
CA ALA A 38 7.48 -5.12 -0.29
C ALA A 38 6.03 -4.88 0.14
N ALA A 39 5.52 -5.65 1.10
CA ALA A 39 4.18 -5.46 1.66
C ALA A 39 4.06 -4.12 2.41
N THR A 40 5.10 -3.74 3.14
CA THR A 40 5.19 -2.44 3.82
C THR A 40 5.19 -1.29 2.82
N ALA A 41 6.07 -1.35 1.81
CA ALA A 41 6.18 -0.35 0.77
C ALA A 41 4.88 -0.22 -0.04
N GLY A 42 4.22 -1.33 -0.36
CA GLY A 42 2.92 -1.32 -1.02
C GLY A 42 1.84 -0.64 -0.18
N THR A 43 1.82 -0.88 1.13
CA THR A 43 0.86 -0.25 2.05
C THR A 43 1.15 1.24 2.23
N GLN A 44 2.42 1.64 2.29
CA GLN A 44 2.84 3.04 2.28
C GLN A 44 2.49 3.75 0.97
N GLY A 45 2.62 3.08 -0.17
CA GLY A 45 2.24 3.61 -1.48
C GLY A 45 0.75 3.93 -1.55
N VAL A 46 -0.10 3.03 -1.06
CA VAL A 46 -1.55 3.27 -0.96
C VAL A 46 -1.86 4.44 -0.03
N ALA A 47 -1.26 4.47 1.17
CA ALA A 47 -1.46 5.57 2.13
C ALA A 47 -0.98 6.93 1.58
N GLY A 48 0.13 6.93 0.83
CA GLY A 48 0.64 8.10 0.12
C GLY A 48 -0.33 8.58 -0.97
N GLY A 49 -0.90 7.65 -1.74
CA GLY A 49 -1.94 7.95 -2.73
C GLY A 49 -3.16 8.63 -2.10
N ILE A 50 -3.67 8.09 -1.00
CA ILE A 50 -4.80 8.69 -0.26
C ILE A 50 -4.47 10.08 0.25
N SER A 51 -3.26 10.27 0.80
CA SER A 51 -2.79 11.57 1.29
C SER A 51 -2.73 12.61 0.18
N SER A 52 -2.30 12.19 -1.02
CA SER A 52 -2.27 13.01 -2.22
C SER A 52 -3.69 13.36 -2.70
N SER A 53 -4.59 12.38 -2.79
CA SER A 53 -5.99 12.65 -3.16
C SER A 53 -6.65 13.63 -2.18
N SER A 54 -6.35 13.51 -0.89
CA SER A 54 -6.87 14.41 0.13
C SER A 54 -6.32 15.84 0.01
N SER A 55 -5.04 16.02 -0.29
CA SER A 55 -4.46 17.35 -0.49
C SER A 55 -4.99 18.00 -1.76
N LEU A 56 -5.22 17.22 -2.83
CA LEU A 56 -5.89 17.69 -4.05
C LEU A 56 -7.34 18.09 -3.75
N ASN A 57 -8.07 17.33 -2.93
CA ASN A 57 -9.43 17.69 -2.52
C ASN A 57 -9.47 19.03 -1.77
N LEU A 58 -8.54 19.24 -0.85
CA LEU A 58 -8.38 20.51 -0.14
C LEU A 58 -8.01 21.66 -1.09
N ALA A 59 -7.11 21.42 -2.05
CA ALA A 59 -6.74 22.42 -3.06
C ALA A 59 -7.93 22.81 -3.94
N SER A 60 -8.72 21.83 -4.40
CA SER A 60 -9.96 22.03 -5.15
C SER A 60 -10.96 22.86 -4.37
N TYR A 61 -11.15 22.59 -3.07
CA TYR A 61 -12.04 23.38 -2.20
C TYR A 61 -11.57 24.84 -2.08
N GLN A 62 -10.28 25.07 -1.84
CA GLN A 62 -9.73 26.43 -1.74
C GLN A 62 -9.85 27.19 -3.05
N ALA A 63 -9.59 26.55 -4.20
CA ALA A 63 -9.73 27.16 -5.51
C ALA A 63 -11.20 27.51 -5.83
N THR A 64 -12.13 26.61 -5.50
CA THR A 64 -13.57 26.82 -5.65
C THR A 64 -14.03 28.03 -4.85
N THR A 65 -13.61 28.11 -3.60
CA THR A 65 -13.96 29.21 -2.69
C THR A 65 -13.37 30.54 -3.16
N ALA A 66 -12.12 30.53 -3.64
CA ALA A 66 -11.45 31.74 -4.12
C ALA A 66 -12.03 32.27 -5.45
N LEU A 67 -12.47 31.37 -6.33
CA LEU A 67 -12.96 31.72 -7.67
C LEU A 67 -14.48 31.86 -7.74
N GLY A 68 -15.22 31.46 -6.70
CA GLY A 68 -16.68 31.43 -6.70
C GLY A 68 -17.26 30.46 -7.74
N THR A 69 -16.49 29.45 -8.15
CA THR A 69 -16.91 28.42 -9.10
C THR A 69 -17.48 27.21 -8.36
N THR A 70 -17.97 26.20 -9.08
CA THR A 70 -18.43 24.93 -8.50
C THR A 70 -17.49 23.81 -8.95
N ALA A 71 -16.37 23.60 -8.26
CA ALA A 71 -15.57 22.40 -8.47
C ALA A 71 -16.05 21.29 -7.53
N LYS A 72 -16.02 20.03 -8.01
CA LYS A 72 -16.27 18.87 -7.17
C LYS A 72 -15.14 18.72 -6.16
N HIS A 73 -15.47 18.94 -4.90
CA HIS A 73 -14.71 18.46 -3.74
C HIS A 73 -15.63 17.54 -2.93
N PHE A 74 -15.03 16.66 -2.15
CA PHE A 74 -15.72 15.82 -1.19
C PHE A 74 -15.62 16.42 0.20
N THR A 75 -16.76 16.51 0.88
CA THR A 75 -16.80 16.80 2.31
C THR A 75 -16.18 15.64 3.08
N THR A 76 -15.09 15.92 3.78
CA THR A 76 -14.41 14.96 4.66
C THR A 76 -14.57 15.34 6.14
N SER A 77 -14.92 16.60 6.43
CA SER A 77 -15.03 17.10 7.80
C SER A 77 -16.06 16.33 8.62
N GLY A 78 -15.65 15.81 9.78
CA GLY A 78 -16.51 15.02 10.67
C GLY A 78 -16.82 13.59 10.18
N ALA A 79 -16.39 13.22 8.98
CA ALA A 79 -16.54 11.85 8.48
C ALA A 79 -15.56 10.91 9.19
N THR A 80 -15.91 9.63 9.31
CA THR A 80 -14.93 8.62 9.73
C THR A 80 -13.84 8.50 8.66
N CYS A 81 -12.62 8.13 9.04
CA CYS A 81 -11.54 7.87 8.09
C CYS A 81 -11.98 6.96 6.91
N ALA A 82 -12.74 5.90 7.19
CA ALA A 82 -13.25 5.01 6.15
C ALA A 82 -14.18 5.75 5.16
N ALA A 83 -15.14 6.52 5.67
CA ALA A 83 -16.07 7.28 4.82
C ALA A 83 -15.36 8.37 4.01
N ALA A 84 -14.44 9.11 4.64
CA ALA A 84 -13.66 10.15 3.96
C ALA A 84 -12.83 9.56 2.81
N ILE A 85 -12.15 8.44 3.04
CA ILE A 85 -11.32 7.78 2.02
C ILE A 85 -12.17 7.22 0.88
N THR A 86 -13.37 6.70 1.17
CA THR A 86 -14.27 6.20 0.12
C THR A 86 -14.76 7.33 -0.79
N GLY A 87 -14.93 8.56 -0.26
CA GLY A 87 -15.23 9.73 -1.07
C GLY A 87 -14.03 10.26 -1.87
N LEU A 88 -12.81 10.11 -1.34
CA LEU A 88 -11.59 10.59 -2.00
C LEU A 88 -11.11 9.68 -3.15
N LEU A 89 -11.59 8.45 -3.25
CA LEU A 89 -11.20 7.48 -4.28
C LEU A 89 -12.45 7.06 -5.06
N GLU A 90 -12.51 7.37 -6.36
CA GLU A 90 -13.69 7.05 -7.20
C GLU A 90 -14.07 5.57 -7.20
N ASP A 91 -13.07 4.67 -7.26
CA ASP A 91 -13.27 3.21 -7.22
C ASP A 91 -13.11 2.60 -5.82
N GLY A 92 -12.94 3.45 -4.80
CA GLY A 92 -12.70 3.03 -3.43
C GLY A 92 -11.32 2.39 -3.20
N LEU A 93 -11.17 1.76 -2.02
CA LEU A 93 -9.94 1.10 -1.62
C LEU A 93 -9.92 -0.34 -2.14
N PRO A 94 -8.81 -0.83 -2.72
CA PRO A 94 -8.73 -2.20 -3.21
C PRO A 94 -8.96 -3.23 -2.10
N ALA A 95 -9.42 -4.42 -2.47
CA ALA A 95 -9.73 -5.48 -1.53
C ALA A 95 -8.51 -5.86 -0.65
N GLY A 96 -8.77 -6.17 0.62
CA GLY A 96 -7.74 -6.59 1.58
C GLY A 96 -7.08 -5.46 2.36
N TYR A 97 -7.45 -4.20 2.10
CA TYR A 97 -7.10 -3.07 2.96
C TYR A 97 -8.23 -2.77 3.94
N THR A 98 -7.85 -2.41 5.16
CA THR A 98 -8.75 -1.92 6.20
C THR A 98 -8.33 -0.53 6.62
N VAL A 99 -9.31 0.31 6.96
CA VAL A 99 -9.09 1.68 7.43
C VAL A 99 -9.53 1.77 8.88
N THR A 100 -8.64 2.27 9.73
CA THR A 100 -8.94 2.61 11.12
C THR A 100 -8.52 4.05 11.40
N GLY A 101 -9.16 4.68 12.39
CA GLY A 101 -8.89 6.07 12.74
C GLY A 101 -10.11 6.76 13.32
N GLY A 102 -9.87 7.92 13.95
CA GLY A 102 -10.93 8.78 14.46
C GLY A 102 -11.69 9.49 13.35
N PRO A 103 -12.72 10.29 13.70
CA PRO A 103 -13.33 11.20 12.75
C PRO A 103 -12.29 12.22 12.27
N VAL A 104 -12.35 12.56 10.99
CA VAL A 104 -11.58 13.67 10.42
C VAL A 104 -12.03 14.95 11.11
N GLY A 105 -11.06 15.80 11.48
CA GLY A 105 -11.33 17.07 12.13
C GLY A 105 -12.34 17.94 11.37
N THR A 106 -12.89 18.94 12.04
CA THR A 106 -13.86 19.88 11.45
C THR A 106 -13.24 21.22 11.06
N VAL A 107 -12.00 21.47 11.45
CA VAL A 107 -11.26 22.70 11.14
C VAL A 107 -10.60 22.53 9.78
N THR A 108 -11.17 23.16 8.74
CA THR A 108 -10.73 23.05 7.35
C THR A 108 -9.20 23.11 7.18
N GLY A 109 -8.66 22.15 6.42
CA GLY A 109 -7.24 22.06 6.12
C GLY A 109 -6.41 21.36 7.21
N VAL A 110 -6.99 21.02 8.35
CA VAL A 110 -6.31 20.18 9.36
C VAL A 110 -6.31 18.72 8.90
N ALA A 111 -5.12 18.12 8.83
CA ALA A 111 -4.93 16.72 8.54
C ALA A 111 -5.23 15.83 9.76
N THR A 112 -5.91 14.72 9.52
CA THR A 112 -6.16 13.64 10.48
C THR A 112 -5.44 12.38 10.01
N ASP A 113 -4.88 11.64 10.96
CA ASP A 113 -4.14 10.41 10.68
C ASP A 113 -5.12 9.24 10.59
N CYS A 114 -5.24 8.69 9.38
CA CYS A 114 -6.01 7.48 9.11
C CYS A 114 -5.05 6.32 8.88
N THR A 115 -5.19 5.24 9.64
CA THR A 115 -4.33 4.06 9.53
C THR A 115 -4.90 3.09 8.50
N ILE A 116 -4.08 2.73 7.53
CA ILE A 116 -4.36 1.78 6.46
C ILE A 116 -3.61 0.50 6.76
N THR A 117 -4.30 -0.63 6.86
CA THR A 117 -3.70 -1.92 7.22
C THR A 117 -4.01 -2.99 6.18
N ARG A 118 -2.98 -3.76 5.78
CA ARG A 118 -3.10 -4.95 4.93
C ARG A 118 -2.10 -6.02 5.37
N GLY A 119 -2.60 -7.23 5.64
CA GLY A 119 -1.75 -8.38 5.95
C GLY A 119 -0.80 -8.17 7.14
N GLY A 120 -1.21 -7.39 8.15
CA GLY A 120 -0.40 -7.04 9.31
C GLY A 120 0.49 -5.81 9.14
N GLN A 121 0.69 -5.32 7.91
CA GLN A 121 1.43 -4.09 7.64
C GLN A 121 0.51 -2.88 7.71
N SER A 122 0.96 -1.80 8.34
CA SER A 122 0.18 -0.57 8.51
C SER A 122 0.94 0.68 8.04
N ALA A 123 0.22 1.64 7.46
CA ALA A 123 0.74 2.94 7.09
C ALA A 123 -0.27 4.05 7.43
N ILE A 124 0.21 5.28 7.57
CA ILE A 124 -0.63 6.44 7.90
C ILE A 124 -0.92 7.22 6.62
N ALA A 125 -2.20 7.39 6.32
CA ALA A 125 -2.71 8.32 5.33
C ALA A 125 -3.16 9.61 6.02
N LYS A 126 -2.72 10.77 5.51
CA LYS A 126 -3.13 12.08 6.01
C LYS A 126 -4.39 12.54 5.28
N VAL A 127 -5.50 12.62 5.99
CA VAL A 127 -6.78 13.08 5.43
C VAL A 127 -7.09 14.48 5.96
N HIS A 128 -7.05 15.46 5.07
CA HIS A 128 -7.42 16.85 5.33
C HIS A 128 -8.93 16.99 5.41
N SER A 129 -9.37 17.76 6.38
CA SER A 129 -10.75 18.20 6.55
C SER A 129 -11.13 19.22 5.48
N VAL A 130 -12.22 18.94 4.79
CA VAL A 130 -12.85 19.78 3.77
C VAL A 130 -14.35 19.82 4.08
N PRO A 131 -14.97 21.01 4.15
CA PRO A 131 -16.42 21.16 4.35
C PRO A 131 -17.25 20.58 3.21
#